data_AF-A0A8S2DBB4-F1
#
_entry.id   AF-A0A8S2DBB4-F1
#
_cell.length_a   1.000
_cell.length_b   1.000
_cell.length_c   1.000
_cell.angle_alpha   90.00
_cell.angle_beta   90.00
_cell.angle_gamma   90.00
#
_symmetry.space_group_name_H-M   'P 1'
#
loop_
_entity.id
_entity.type
_entity.pdbx_description
1 polymer ?
#
loop_
_entity_poly.entity_id
_entity_poly.type
_entity_poly.pdbx_seq_one_letter_code
_entity_poly.pdbx_strand_id
1 'polypeptide(L)'
;MRFPQLGVQKDPRFNKEVDIKTGYRTHSICCMPILNKDNVVIGVAQIINKKTGTHEFTNKDLIVFRNYLIFCGIGLSNAQLFELSIQEFKKNQSKSYAIMSLQNTIKSITSLKKLTINPTQNNEHHSSSSTTLNCQQISHYSLEKEFNYNHRNDNQEYTSSLLHRLK
;
A
#
# COMPACT_ATOMS: atom_id res chain seq x y z
N MET A 1 4.02 24.35 -18.31
CA MET A 1 4.01 25.77 -18.79
C MET A 1 5.41 26.13 -19.24
N ARG A 2 5.56 26.81 -20.38
CA ARG A 2 6.84 27.45 -20.75
C ARG A 2 6.84 28.86 -20.15
N PHE A 3 7.80 29.17 -19.29
CA PHE A 3 7.99 30.53 -18.80
C PHE A 3 8.77 31.34 -19.85
N PRO A 4 8.41 32.61 -20.11
CA PRO A 4 9.08 33.42 -21.10
C PRO A 4 10.54 33.73 -20.70
N GLN A 5 11.37 33.96 -21.72
CA GLN A 5 12.83 34.17 -21.67
C GLN A 5 13.29 35.36 -20.78
N LEU A 6 12.36 36.12 -20.18
CA LEU A 6 12.67 37.36 -19.44
C LEU A 6 12.85 37.18 -17.92
N GLY A 7 12.92 35.94 -17.43
CA GLY A 7 13.15 35.61 -16.02
C GLY A 7 11.88 35.61 -15.17
N VAL A 8 11.79 34.61 -14.30
CA VAL A 8 10.57 34.28 -13.53
C VAL A 8 10.16 35.37 -12.52
N GLN A 9 11.09 36.20 -12.07
CA GLN A 9 10.84 37.27 -11.08
C GLN A 9 9.88 38.37 -11.54
N LYS A 10 9.67 38.52 -12.85
CA LYS A 10 8.75 39.49 -13.43
C LYS A 10 7.40 38.87 -13.82
N ASP A 11 7.26 37.55 -13.71
CA ASP A 11 6.01 36.86 -14.04
C ASP A 11 5.00 37.07 -12.90
N PRO A 12 3.78 37.58 -13.18
CA PRO A 12 2.77 37.81 -12.15
C PRO A 12 2.29 36.53 -11.47
N ARG A 13 2.49 35.36 -12.08
CA ARG A 13 2.13 34.06 -11.51
C ARG A 13 3.19 33.52 -10.55
N PHE A 14 4.37 34.14 -10.49
CA PHE A 14 5.47 33.69 -9.64
C PHE A 14 5.27 34.16 -8.20
N ASN A 15 5.26 33.21 -7.26
CA ASN A 15 5.17 33.50 -5.85
C ASN A 15 6.56 33.80 -5.25
N LYS A 16 6.86 35.09 -5.05
CA LYS A 16 8.12 35.58 -4.47
C LYS A 16 8.28 35.26 -2.98
N GLU A 17 7.20 34.98 -2.26
CA GLU A 17 7.28 34.69 -0.83
C GLU A 17 8.14 33.45 -0.55
N VAL A 18 8.12 32.47 -1.46
CA VAL A 18 8.91 31.24 -1.32
C VAL A 18 10.40 31.56 -1.38
N ASP A 19 10.81 32.39 -2.33
CA ASP A 19 12.21 32.87 -2.44
C ASP A 19 12.63 33.64 -1.18
N ILE A 20 11.76 34.52 -0.66
CA ILE A 20 12.03 35.31 0.55
C ILE A 20 12.21 34.39 1.77
N LYS A 21 11.30 33.43 1.96
CA LYS A 21 11.32 32.49 3.09
C LYS A 21 12.52 31.54 3.05
N THR A 22 12.92 31.12 1.85
CA THR A 22 14.03 30.16 1.68
C THR A 22 15.40 30.84 1.53
N GLY A 23 15.43 32.15 1.28
CA GLY A 23 16.64 32.87 0.90
C GLY A 23 17.17 32.49 -0.49
N TYR A 24 16.45 31.67 -1.25
CA TYR A 24 16.85 31.21 -2.57
C TYR A 24 16.27 32.12 -3.65
N ARG A 25 17.08 32.53 -4.62
CA ARG A 25 16.60 33.37 -5.73
C ARG A 25 16.32 32.52 -6.96
N THR A 26 15.07 32.49 -7.38
CA THR A 26 14.63 31.73 -8.55
C THR A 26 14.70 32.58 -9.82
N HIS A 27 15.47 32.13 -10.81
CA HIS A 27 15.71 32.79 -12.09
C HIS A 27 14.95 32.10 -13.22
N SER A 28 14.95 30.76 -13.21
CA SER A 28 14.24 29.93 -14.19
C SER A 28 13.48 28.81 -13.51
N ILE A 29 12.32 28.46 -14.07
CA ILE A 29 11.45 27.38 -13.61
C ILE A 29 11.00 26.58 -14.83
N CYS A 30 10.94 25.26 -14.71
CA CYS A 30 10.23 24.39 -15.63
C CYS A 30 9.33 23.44 -14.83
N CYS A 31 8.03 23.48 -15.13
CA CYS A 31 7.04 22.60 -14.51
C CYS A 31 6.39 21.70 -15.56
N MET A 32 6.29 20.41 -15.25
CA MET A 32 5.61 19.41 -16.06
C MET A 32 4.77 18.48 -15.17
N PRO A 33 3.61 18.02 -15.65
CA PRO A 33 2.79 17.06 -14.91
C PRO A 33 3.47 15.69 -14.86
N ILE A 34 3.28 14.98 -13.76
CA ILE A 34 3.57 13.56 -13.62
C ILE A 34 2.28 12.81 -13.96
N LEU A 35 2.35 11.91 -14.93
CA LEU A 35 1.21 11.15 -15.42
C LEU A 35 1.32 9.69 -14.97
N ASN A 36 0.19 9.07 -14.66
CA ASN A 36 0.11 7.62 -14.52
C ASN A 36 -0.04 6.94 -15.91
N LYS A 37 -0.15 5.61 -15.91
CA LYS A 37 -0.33 4.80 -17.13
C LYS A 37 -1.60 5.17 -17.94
N ASP A 38 -2.61 5.73 -17.27
CA ASP A 38 -3.88 6.12 -17.86
C ASP A 38 -3.89 7.60 -18.30
N ASN A 39 -2.71 8.24 -18.34
CA ASN A 39 -2.50 9.66 -18.64
C ASN A 39 -3.20 10.63 -17.67
N VAL A 40 -3.53 10.17 -16.46
CA VAL A 40 -4.09 11.02 -15.40
C VAL A 40 -2.94 11.70 -14.66
N VAL A 41 -3.11 12.99 -14.38
CA VAL A 41 -2.14 13.78 -13.60
C VAL A 41 -2.21 13.35 -12.13
N ILE A 42 -1.12 12.77 -11.63
CA ILE A 42 -0.99 12.33 -10.23
C ILE A 42 -0.06 13.23 -9.42
N GLY A 43 0.57 14.20 -10.07
CA GLY A 43 1.44 15.18 -9.44
C GLY A 43 2.01 16.18 -10.43
N VAL A 44 2.81 17.12 -9.93
CA VAL A 44 3.55 18.09 -10.74
C VAL A 44 5.00 18.06 -10.29
N ALA A 45 5.91 17.93 -11.26
CA ALA A 45 7.34 18.08 -11.01
C ALA A 45 7.78 19.48 -11.44
N GLN A 46 8.66 20.06 -10.63
CA GLN A 46 9.24 21.37 -10.84
C GLN A 46 10.76 21.27 -10.74
N ILE A 47 11.44 21.80 -11.74
CA ILE A 47 12.89 22.05 -11.70
C ILE A 47 13.12 23.55 -11.78
N ILE A 48 14.05 24.04 -10.99
CA ILE A 48 14.39 25.47 -10.90
C ILE A 48 15.88 25.68 -11.12
N ASN A 49 16.23 26.86 -11.60
CA ASN A 49 17.61 27.35 -11.73
C ASN A 49 18.55 26.35 -12.40
N LYS A 50 18.44 26.26 -13.73
CA LYS A 50 19.45 25.54 -14.52
C LYS A 50 20.84 26.12 -14.23
N LYS A 51 21.78 25.25 -13.83
CA LYS A 51 23.13 25.64 -13.43
C LYS A 51 24.07 25.97 -14.59
N THR A 52 23.76 25.53 -15.81
CA THR A 52 24.66 25.65 -16.97
C THR A 52 24.23 26.73 -17.95
N GLY A 53 25.20 27.48 -18.47
CA GLY A 53 25.03 28.41 -19.60
C GLY A 53 24.03 29.55 -19.32
N THR A 54 23.04 29.70 -20.22
CA THR A 54 22.09 30.82 -20.28
C THR A 54 21.02 30.84 -19.18
N HIS A 55 21.09 29.93 -18.19
CA HIS A 55 20.03 29.68 -17.19
C HIS A 55 18.66 29.26 -17.76
N GLU A 56 18.54 29.13 -19.08
CA GLU A 56 17.33 28.73 -19.78
C GLU A 56 17.28 27.22 -20.04
N PHE A 57 16.09 26.63 -19.83
CA PHE A 57 15.82 25.25 -20.19
C PHE A 57 15.65 25.13 -21.70
N THR A 58 16.53 24.37 -22.32
CA THR A 58 16.50 24.06 -23.76
C THR A 58 15.46 22.99 -24.06
N ASN A 59 15.05 22.85 -25.32
CA ASN A 59 14.16 21.74 -25.73
C ASN A 59 14.74 20.36 -25.37
N LYS A 60 16.07 20.20 -25.41
CA LYS A 60 16.74 18.95 -24.97
C LYS A 60 16.50 18.69 -23.49
N ASP A 61 16.64 19.71 -22.64
CA ASP A 61 16.37 19.59 -21.20
C ASP A 61 14.90 19.21 -20.95
N LEU A 62 13.96 19.80 -21.71
CA LEU A 62 12.54 19.49 -21.60
C LEU A 62 12.23 18.03 -21.98
N ILE A 63 12.88 17.49 -23.02
CA ILE A 63 12.71 16.09 -23.43
C ILE A 63 13.25 15.15 -22.36
N VAL A 64 14.45 15.41 -21.84
CA VAL A 64 15.05 14.60 -20.77
C VAL A 64 14.17 14.66 -19.52
N PHE A 65 13.71 15.84 -19.14
CA PHE A 65 12.83 16.01 -17.99
C PHE A 65 11.53 15.24 -18.15
N ARG A 66 10.86 15.36 -19.31
CA ARG A 66 9.64 14.59 -19.62
C ARG A 66 9.87 13.08 -19.51
N ASN A 67 10.96 12.57 -20.10
CA ASN A 67 11.27 11.14 -20.06
C ASN A 67 11.50 10.66 -18.62
N TYR A 68 12.12 11.48 -17.78
CA TYR A 68 12.29 11.16 -16.37
C TYR A 68 10.96 11.06 -15.62
N LEU A 69 10.00 11.94 -15.94
CA LEU A 69 8.68 11.94 -15.28
C LEU A 69 7.85 10.70 -15.58
N ILE A 70 8.13 9.97 -16.66
CA ILE A 70 7.48 8.68 -16.94
C ILE A 70 7.81 7.68 -15.82
N PHE A 71 9.08 7.59 -15.41
CA PHE A 71 9.50 6.72 -14.32
C PHE A 71 8.95 7.18 -12.96
N CYS A 72 8.92 8.49 -12.72
CA CYS A 72 8.27 9.06 -11.53
C CYS A 72 6.79 8.68 -11.48
N GLY A 73 6.10 8.69 -12.62
CA GLY A 73 4.70 8.28 -12.73
C GLY A 73 4.46 6.85 -12.29
N ILE A 74 5.31 5.92 -12.74
CA ILE A 74 5.27 4.51 -12.35
C ILE A 74 5.53 4.36 -10.85
N GLY A 75 6.61 4.97 -10.34
CA GLY A 75 6.99 4.89 -8.94
C GLY A 75 5.91 5.43 -8.00
N LEU A 76 5.35 6.60 -8.33
CA LEU A 76 4.31 7.24 -7.53
C LEU A 76 3.00 6.45 -7.56
N SER A 77 2.62 5.89 -8.72
CA SER A 77 1.45 5.03 -8.84
C SER A 77 1.60 3.77 -7.98
N ASN A 78 2.78 3.14 -7.98
CA ASN A 78 3.05 1.96 -7.17
C ASN A 78 3.05 2.29 -5.67
N ALA A 79 3.63 3.43 -5.27
CA ALA A 79 3.61 3.87 -3.88
C ALA A 79 2.17 4.09 -3.39
N GLN A 80 1.32 4.72 -4.20
CA GLN A 80 -0.10 4.90 -3.89
C GLN A 80 -0.84 3.56 -3.77
N LEU A 81 -0.62 2.63 -4.70
CA LEU A 81 -1.22 1.29 -4.63
C LEU A 81 -0.79 0.51 -3.39
N PHE A 82 0.50 0.59 -3.04
CA PHE A 82 1.04 -0.05 -1.83
C PHE A 82 0.44 0.55 -0.56
N GLU A 83 0.32 1.88 -0.49
CA GLU A 83 -0.31 2.55 0.66
C GLU A 83 -1.79 2.16 0.80
N LEU A 84 -2.53 2.09 -0.31
CA LEU A 84 -3.92 1.62 -0.31
C LEU A 84 -4.03 0.18 0.20
N SER A 85 -3.15 -0.72 -0.25
CA SER A 85 -3.08 -2.11 0.22
C SER A 85 -2.86 -2.19 1.74
N ILE A 86 -1.94 -1.40 2.29
CA ILE A 86 -1.72 -1.33 3.74
C ILE A 86 -2.97 -0.87 4.49
N GLN A 87 -3.67 0.14 3.97
CA GLN A 87 -4.88 0.66 4.60
C GLN A 87 -6.01 -0.38 4.59
N GLU A 88 -6.18 -1.11 3.49
CA GLU A 88 -7.17 -2.19 3.38
C GLU A 88 -6.84 -3.35 4.30
N PHE A 89 -5.57 -3.75 4.38
CA PHE A 89 -5.12 -4.78 5.31
C PHE A 89 -5.46 -4.42 6.76
N LYS A 90 -5.17 -3.18 7.19
CA LYS A 90 -5.52 -2.69 8.54
C LYS A 90 -7.03 -2.73 8.81
N LYS A 91 -7.85 -2.29 7.85
CA LYS A 91 -9.32 -2.34 7.97
C LYS A 91 -9.81 -3.79 8.11
N ASN A 92 -9.25 -4.71 7.34
CA ASN A 92 -9.61 -6.13 7.39
C ASN A 92 -9.14 -6.79 8.68
N GLN A 93 -7.99 -6.40 9.21
CA GLN A 93 -7.48 -6.86 10.49
C GLN A 93 -8.45 -6.50 11.64
N SER A 94 -8.93 -5.26 11.69
CA SER A 94 -9.94 -4.83 12.67
C SER A 94 -11.23 -5.66 12.60
N LYS A 95 -11.71 -5.97 11.39
CA LYS A 95 -12.88 -6.85 11.20
C LYS A 95 -12.60 -8.27 11.71
N SER A 96 -11.41 -8.81 11.43
CA SER A 96 -11.00 -10.14 11.89
C SER A 96 -10.96 -10.23 13.42
N TYR A 97 -10.47 -9.20 14.11
CA TYR A 97 -10.48 -9.13 15.58
C TYR A 97 -11.91 -9.17 16.16
N ALA A 98 -12.86 -8.47 15.55
CA ALA A 98 -14.26 -8.51 15.99
C ALA A 98 -14.86 -9.91 15.87
N ILE A 99 -14.62 -10.59 14.74
CA ILE A 99 -15.08 -11.97 14.51
C ILE A 99 -14.46 -12.92 15.54
N MET A 100 -13.16 -12.80 15.81
CA MET A 100 -12.46 -13.62 16.81
C MET A 100 -13.06 -13.45 18.22
N SER A 101 -13.36 -12.21 18.61
CA SER A 101 -14.01 -11.92 19.89
C SER A 101 -15.37 -12.62 19.98
N LEU A 102 -16.21 -12.49 18.94
CA LEU A 102 -17.51 -13.16 18.87
C LEU A 102 -17.38 -14.69 18.95
N GLN A 103 -16.40 -15.29 18.26
CA GLN A 103 -16.14 -16.73 18.33
C GLN A 103 -15.79 -17.18 19.74
N ASN A 104 -14.96 -16.42 20.46
CA ASN A 104 -14.61 -16.73 21.84
C ASN A 104 -15.83 -16.62 22.77
N THR A 105 -16.68 -15.61 22.59
CA THR A 105 -17.95 -15.50 23.34
C THR A 105 -18.87 -16.69 23.07
N ILE A 106 -19.04 -17.10 21.81
CA ILE A 106 -19.86 -18.27 21.44
C ILE A 106 -19.31 -19.56 22.06
N LYS A 107 -17.98 -19.76 22.03
CA LYS A 107 -17.33 -20.92 22.68
C LYS A 107 -17.64 -20.96 24.17
N SER A 108 -17.49 -19.83 24.87
CA SER A 108 -17.79 -19.74 26.31
C SER A 108 -19.26 -20.02 26.62
N ILE A 109 -20.20 -19.43 25.87
CA ILE A 109 -21.65 -19.70 26.04
C ILE A 109 -21.98 -21.18 25.79
N THR A 110 -21.37 -21.78 24.77
CA THR A 110 -21.58 -23.20 24.44
C THR A 110 -21.06 -24.11 25.55
N SER A 111 -19.90 -23.81 26.13
CA SER A 111 -19.35 -24.54 27.28
C SER A 111 -20.25 -24.41 28.52
N LEU A 112 -20.81 -23.22 28.77
CA LEU A 112 -21.76 -23.01 29.87
C LEU A 112 -23.04 -23.82 29.68
N LYS A 113 -23.61 -23.86 28.46
CA LYS A 113 -24.80 -24.69 28.17
C LYS A 113 -24.56 -26.17 28.43
N LYS A 114 -23.36 -26.70 28.15
CA LYS A 114 -23.04 -28.11 28.45
C LYS A 114 -23.07 -28.41 29.95
N LEU A 115 -22.78 -27.42 30.81
CA LEU A 115 -22.86 -27.57 32.26
C LEU A 115 -24.31 -27.42 32.77
N THR A 116 -25.12 -26.58 32.13
CA THR A 116 -26.53 -26.36 32.51
C THR A 116 -27.48 -27.44 31.98
N ILE A 117 -27.16 -28.11 30.88
CA ILE A 117 -27.97 -29.19 30.26
C ILE A 117 -27.58 -30.59 30.81
N ASN A 118 -26.94 -30.66 31.98
CA ASN A 118 -27.00 -31.85 32.83
C ASN A 118 -28.07 -31.65 33.93
N PRO A 119 -29.38 -31.57 33.63
CA PRO A 119 -30.35 -31.82 34.68
C PRO A 119 -30.31 -33.33 34.94
N THR A 120 -30.06 -33.68 36.20
CA THR A 120 -30.57 -34.88 36.84
C THR A 120 -31.74 -35.51 36.08
N GLN A 121 -31.52 -36.62 35.36
CA GLN A 121 -32.46 -37.74 35.24
C GLN A 121 -31.70 -39.06 35.04
N ASN A 122 -31.97 -39.96 35.97
CA ASN A 122 -31.61 -41.36 36.00
C ASN A 122 -32.25 -42.12 34.82
N ASN A 123 -31.59 -43.20 34.40
CA ASN A 123 -32.11 -44.37 33.68
C ASN A 123 -32.87 -44.14 32.36
N GLU A 124 -32.29 -44.56 31.24
CA GLU A 124 -32.65 -45.83 30.58
C GLU A 124 -31.78 -46.09 29.34
N HIS A 125 -31.60 -47.38 29.05
CA HIS A 125 -30.81 -47.95 27.96
C HIS A 125 -31.36 -47.57 26.58
N HIS A 126 -30.49 -47.27 25.60
CA HIS A 126 -30.27 -48.09 24.40
C HIS A 126 -29.38 -47.37 23.36
N SER A 127 -28.54 -48.20 22.74
CA SER A 127 -27.61 -47.97 21.65
C SER A 127 -28.14 -47.16 20.46
N SER A 128 -27.37 -46.17 19.99
CA SER A 128 -27.30 -45.80 18.57
C SER A 128 -26.06 -44.95 18.28
N SER A 129 -25.25 -45.44 17.34
CA SER A 129 -24.09 -44.81 16.71
C SER A 129 -24.37 -43.39 16.20
N SER A 130 -23.45 -42.45 16.39
CA SER A 130 -23.37 -41.24 15.55
C SER A 130 -21.95 -40.66 15.55
N THR A 131 -21.32 -40.85 14.40
CA THR A 131 -20.07 -40.25 13.94
C THR A 131 -20.05 -38.73 14.07
N THR A 132 -19.39 -38.19 15.09
CA THR A 132 -18.89 -36.81 15.08
C THR A 132 -17.38 -36.84 14.90
N LEU A 133 -16.96 -37.06 13.65
CA LEU A 133 -15.59 -36.78 13.21
C LEU A 133 -15.37 -35.26 13.26
N ASN A 134 -14.94 -34.80 14.43
CA ASN A 134 -13.87 -33.83 14.66
C ASN A 134 -13.60 -32.79 13.55
N CYS A 135 -14.54 -31.88 13.34
CA CYS A 135 -14.37 -30.73 12.45
C CYS A 135 -13.34 -29.70 12.99
N GLN A 136 -13.00 -29.75 14.28
CA GLN A 136 -12.01 -28.85 14.90
C GLN A 136 -10.56 -29.19 14.53
N GLN A 137 -10.26 -30.45 14.21
CA GLN A 137 -8.90 -30.85 13.80
C GLN A 137 -8.59 -30.47 12.35
N ILE A 138 -9.62 -30.37 11.49
CA ILE A 138 -9.46 -30.01 10.07
C ILE A 138 -9.16 -28.51 9.91
N SER A 139 -9.77 -27.64 10.73
CA SER A 139 -9.51 -26.20 10.65
C SER A 139 -8.10 -25.82 11.12
N HIS A 140 -7.60 -26.47 12.18
CA HIS A 140 -6.25 -26.21 12.68
C HIS A 140 -5.17 -26.68 11.70
N TYR A 141 -5.37 -27.85 11.09
CA TYR A 141 -4.43 -28.41 10.11
C TYR A 141 -4.40 -27.62 8.79
N SER A 142 -5.51 -26.98 8.42
CA SER A 142 -5.59 -26.17 7.20
C SER A 142 -4.92 -24.80 7.38
N LEU A 143 -5.09 -24.16 8.54
CA LEU A 143 -4.45 -22.87 8.87
C LEU A 143 -2.92 -23.00 9.02
N GLU A 144 -2.44 -24.09 9.63
CA GLU A 144 -0.99 -24.33 9.74
C GLU A 144 -0.33 -24.61 8.38
N LYS A 145 -1.06 -25.19 7.43
CA LYS A 145 -0.58 -25.38 6.06
C LYS A 145 -0.56 -24.08 5.26
N GLU A 146 -1.60 -23.24 5.35
CA GLU A 146 -1.61 -21.93 4.68
C GLU A 146 -0.54 -20.98 5.24
N PHE A 147 -0.34 -20.95 6.55
CA PHE A 147 0.69 -20.12 7.18
C PHE A 147 2.11 -20.56 6.78
N ASN A 148 2.38 -21.87 6.71
CA ASN A 148 3.67 -22.40 6.24
C ASN A 148 3.87 -22.28 4.73
N TYR A 149 2.80 -22.32 3.93
CA TYR A 149 2.87 -22.14 2.48
C TYR A 149 3.18 -20.67 2.10
N ASN A 150 2.52 -19.71 2.77
CA ASN A 150 2.75 -18.29 2.52
C ASN A 150 4.14 -17.84 3.00
N HIS A 151 4.63 -18.35 4.14
CA HIS A 151 5.94 -17.96 4.65
C HIS A 151 7.14 -18.58 3.89
N ARG A 152 6.94 -19.68 3.17
CA ARG A 152 7.96 -20.26 2.27
C ARG A 152 8.06 -19.55 0.92
N ASN A 153 6.94 -19.08 0.37
CA ASN A 153 6.93 -18.44 -0.95
C ASN A 153 7.42 -16.98 -0.89
N ASP A 154 7.06 -16.22 0.15
CA ASP A 154 7.48 -14.81 0.28
C ASP A 154 9.00 -14.64 0.45
N ASN A 155 9.68 -15.63 1.06
CA ASN A 155 11.13 -15.59 1.29
C ASN A 155 11.96 -16.09 0.09
N GLN A 156 11.40 -16.89 -0.83
CA GLN A 156 12.10 -17.35 -2.03
C GLN A 156 11.92 -16.42 -3.23
N GLU A 157 10.79 -15.72 -3.37
CA GLU A 157 10.57 -14.80 -4.49
C GLU A 157 11.34 -13.47 -4.34
N TYR A 158 11.46 -12.95 -3.11
CA TYR A 158 12.23 -11.72 -2.85
C TYR A 158 13.75 -11.92 -2.97
N THR A 159 14.26 -13.08 -2.58
CA THR A 159 15.71 -13.36 -2.62
C THR A 159 16.20 -13.70 -4.02
N SER A 160 15.37 -14.32 -4.88
CA SER A 160 15.74 -14.64 -6.27
C SER A 160 15.63 -13.42 -7.21
N SER A 161 14.69 -12.50 -6.98
CA SER A 161 14.52 -11.29 -7.80
C SER A 161 15.62 -10.22 -7.57
N LEU A 162 16.14 -10.13 -6.35
CA LEU A 162 17.24 -9.19 -6.01
C LEU A 162 18.63 -9.68 -6.48
N LEU A 163 18.85 -10.98 -6.65
CA LEU A 163 20.13 -11.54 -7.10
C LEU A 163 20.31 -11.53 -8.63
N HIS A 164 19.24 -11.39 -9.42
CA HIS A 164 19.32 -11.31 -10.89
C HIS A 164 19.36 -9.87 -11.43
N ARG A 165 19.15 -8.85 -10.58
CA ARG A 165 19.20 -7.42 -10.96
C ARG A 165 20.48 -6.69 -10.56
N LEU A 166 21.44 -7.39 -9.95
CA LEU A 166 22.74 -6.88 -9.51
C LEU A 166 23.94 -7.58 -10.15
N LYS A 167 23.76 -8.19 -11.32
CA LYS A 167 24.84 -8.59 -12.23
C LYS A 167 24.56 -8.00 -13.61
#